data_AF-A0A9P0J698-F1
#
_entry.id   AF-A0A9P0J698-F1
#
_cell.length_a   1.000
_cell.length_b   1.000
_cell.length_c   1.000
_cell.angle_alpha   90.00
_cell.angle_beta   90.00
_cell.angle_gamma   90.00
#
_symmetry.space_group_name_H-M   'P 1'
#
loop_
_entity.id
_entity.type
_entity.pdbx_description
1 polymer ?
#
loop_
_entity_poly.entity_id
_entity_poly.type
_entity_poly.pdbx_seq_one_letter_code
_entity_poly.pdbx_strand_id
1 'polypeptide(L)'
;MAKTATNFSLKQIKKSFACGMPVIQTEHIQLVILVDTAFFNRFTTTTISPQNTDLLANVNTKFVYVENFFKSTITSLYNDIIKKQCDLERKILQQKLTLAFSNISDFSYLMGEGPGFTAVKTGEIIYLIKCKKVNVEISRKKVCFNELPVLYNNKTFSMAPKTHILQQFGTQIDCNILLPPGFNLDGDWFGVVPNIQEIKKHKSSSSKIVLNQKKK
;
A
#
# COMPACT_ATOMS: atom_id res chain seq x y z
N MET A 1 -10.70 -42.76 -26.80
CA MET A 1 -11.36 -42.64 -25.49
C MET A 1 -10.49 -41.79 -24.59
N ALA A 2 -10.99 -40.62 -24.17
CA ALA A 2 -10.25 -39.70 -23.31
C ALA A 2 -10.00 -40.35 -21.94
N LYS A 3 -8.72 -40.48 -21.54
CA LYS A 3 -8.35 -40.75 -20.15
C LYS A 3 -8.70 -39.51 -19.35
N THR A 4 -9.88 -39.48 -18.74
CA THR A 4 -10.24 -38.48 -17.75
C THR A 4 -9.32 -38.66 -16.54
N ALA A 5 -8.45 -37.69 -16.30
CA ALA A 5 -7.62 -37.64 -15.10
C ALA A 5 -8.54 -37.44 -13.89
N THR A 6 -8.72 -38.49 -13.08
CA THR A 6 -9.41 -38.41 -11.79
C THR A 6 -8.41 -37.95 -10.73
N ASN A 7 -8.51 -36.69 -10.29
CA ASN A 7 -7.71 -36.16 -9.19
C ASN A 7 -8.41 -36.45 -7.86
N PHE A 8 -7.69 -37.04 -6.91
CA PHE A 8 -8.13 -37.24 -5.53
C PHE A 8 -7.00 -36.86 -4.58
N SER A 9 -7.33 -36.56 -3.32
CA SER A 9 -6.34 -36.35 -2.27
C SER A 9 -6.76 -37.08 -1.02
N LEU A 10 -5.75 -37.59 -0.33
CA LEU A 10 -5.87 -38.29 0.94
C LEU A 10 -4.94 -37.61 1.94
N LYS A 11 -5.45 -37.37 3.14
CA LYS A 11 -4.68 -36.85 4.27
C LYS A 11 -4.07 -38.02 5.04
N GLN A 12 -2.75 -38.04 5.15
CA GLN A 12 -2.06 -39.00 6.00
C GLN A 12 -2.32 -38.66 7.48
N ILE A 13 -2.90 -39.59 8.24
CA ILE A 13 -3.18 -39.39 9.67
C ILE A 13 -2.07 -40.00 10.52
N LYS A 14 -1.83 -41.30 10.37
CA LYS A 14 -0.86 -42.04 11.17
C LYS A 14 -0.39 -43.30 10.47
N LYS A 15 0.78 -43.80 10.88
CA LYS A 15 1.21 -45.15 10.53
C LYS A 15 0.38 -46.16 11.33
N SER A 16 -0.07 -47.22 10.65
CA SER A 16 -0.90 -48.28 11.20
C SER A 16 -0.54 -49.62 10.53
N PHE A 17 -1.25 -50.67 10.89
CA PHE A 17 -1.15 -51.97 10.24
C PHE A 17 -2.52 -52.39 9.70
N ALA A 18 -2.56 -52.84 8.44
CA ALA A 18 -3.73 -53.47 7.85
C ALA A 18 -3.35 -54.88 7.41
N CYS A 19 -4.02 -55.90 7.95
CA CYS A 19 -3.73 -57.32 7.67
C CYS A 19 -2.23 -57.68 7.82
N GLY A 20 -1.58 -57.15 8.87
CA GLY A 20 -0.16 -57.39 9.14
C GLY A 20 0.83 -56.61 8.25
N MET A 21 0.34 -55.73 7.37
CA MET A 21 1.17 -54.89 6.50
C MET A 21 1.25 -53.45 7.05
N PRO A 22 2.44 -52.82 7.05
CA PRO A 22 2.57 -51.43 7.46
C PRO A 22 1.91 -50.52 6.42
N VAL A 23 0.90 -49.76 6.86
CA VAL A 23 0.16 -48.82 6.01
C VAL A 23 0.05 -47.46 6.67
N ILE A 24 -0.24 -46.44 5.87
CA ILE A 24 -0.59 -45.11 6.37
C ILE A 24 -2.11 -45.01 6.34
N GLN A 25 -2.71 -44.82 7.52
CA GLN A 25 -4.14 -44.58 7.66
C GLN A 25 -4.49 -43.18 7.16
N THR A 26 -5.57 -43.09 6.39
CA THR A 26 -6.13 -41.82 5.91
C THR A 26 -7.37 -41.42 6.71
N GLU A 27 -7.93 -40.26 6.41
CA GLU A 27 -9.24 -39.81 6.91
C GLU A 27 -10.38 -40.77 6.63
N HIS A 28 -10.25 -41.58 5.57
CA HIS A 28 -11.17 -42.67 5.29
C HIS A 28 -10.65 -43.96 5.92
N ILE A 29 -11.43 -44.55 6.84
CA ILE A 29 -11.08 -45.79 7.55
C ILE A 29 -10.80 -46.95 6.58
N GLN A 30 -11.45 -46.96 5.41
CA GLN A 30 -11.31 -47.98 4.38
C GLN A 30 -10.21 -47.68 3.34
N LEU A 31 -9.69 -46.44 3.30
CA LEU A 31 -8.61 -46.06 2.39
C LEU A 31 -7.31 -45.97 3.18
N VAL A 32 -6.34 -46.79 2.79
CA VAL A 32 -5.02 -46.83 3.38
C VAL A 32 -3.97 -46.70 2.29
N ILE A 33 -2.88 -46.01 2.57
CA ILE A 33 -1.77 -45.84 1.63
C ILE A 33 -0.70 -46.85 1.99
N LEU A 34 -0.47 -47.80 1.09
CA LEU A 34 0.66 -48.72 1.15
C LEU A 34 1.79 -48.15 0.29
N VAL A 35 2.92 -47.82 0.91
CA VAL A 35 4.10 -47.26 0.22
C VAL A 35 5.14 -48.33 -0.06
N ASP A 36 5.17 -49.40 0.74
CA ASP A 36 6.17 -50.46 0.64
C ASP A 36 5.83 -51.42 -0.51
N THR A 37 6.70 -51.41 -1.53
CA THR A 37 6.55 -52.18 -2.76
C THR A 37 6.70 -53.68 -2.55
N ALA A 38 7.33 -54.14 -1.46
CA ALA A 38 7.48 -55.57 -1.15
C ALA A 38 6.13 -56.27 -0.94
N PHE A 39 5.11 -55.51 -0.53
CA PHE A 39 3.76 -56.04 -0.27
C PHE A 39 2.83 -55.93 -1.49
N PHE A 40 3.23 -55.28 -2.59
CA PHE A 40 2.37 -55.06 -3.76
C PHE A 40 1.98 -56.37 -4.46
N ASN A 41 2.88 -57.36 -4.46
CA ASN A 41 2.65 -58.68 -5.07
C ASN A 41 1.51 -59.47 -4.41
N ARG A 42 1.02 -59.05 -3.24
CA ARG A 42 -0.12 -59.66 -2.54
C ARG A 42 -1.48 -59.20 -3.08
N PHE A 43 -1.51 -58.22 -3.97
CA PHE A 43 -2.73 -57.66 -4.53
C PHE A 43 -2.83 -57.96 -6.03
N THR A 44 -3.96 -58.50 -6.45
CA THR A 44 -4.30 -58.68 -7.87
C THR A 44 -5.24 -57.57 -8.31
N THR A 45 -4.87 -56.83 -9.35
CA THR A 45 -5.73 -55.77 -9.90
C THR A 45 -6.88 -56.41 -10.69
N THR A 46 -8.11 -56.30 -10.20
CA THR A 46 -9.31 -56.70 -10.92
C THR A 46 -9.88 -55.55 -11.74
N THR A 47 -10.65 -55.86 -12.78
CA THR A 47 -11.39 -54.84 -13.55
C THR A 47 -12.47 -54.23 -12.65
N ILE A 48 -12.41 -52.90 -12.47
CA ILE A 48 -13.33 -52.16 -11.59
C ILE A 48 -14.76 -52.28 -12.13
N SER A 49 -15.64 -52.95 -11.39
CA SER A 49 -17.09 -52.94 -11.65
C SER A 49 -17.71 -51.69 -10.99
N PRO A 50 -18.59 -50.93 -11.68
CA PRO A 50 -19.25 -49.74 -11.11
C PRO A 50 -20.07 -50.02 -9.85
N GLN A 51 -20.45 -51.28 -9.61
CA GLN A 51 -21.21 -51.70 -8.43
C GLN A 51 -20.38 -51.70 -7.14
N ASN A 52 -19.04 -51.68 -7.24
CA ASN A 52 -18.13 -51.82 -6.10
C ASN A 52 -17.44 -50.50 -5.70
N THR A 53 -17.79 -49.36 -6.32
CA THR A 53 -17.24 -48.06 -5.93
C THR A 53 -18.04 -47.45 -4.79
N ASP A 54 -17.41 -47.29 -3.63
CA ASP A 54 -17.95 -46.49 -2.54
C ASP A 54 -18.02 -45.02 -2.98
N LEU A 55 -19.24 -44.60 -3.34
CA LEU A 55 -19.52 -43.25 -3.80
C LEU A 55 -19.21 -42.21 -2.71
N LEU A 56 -19.43 -42.54 -1.43
CA LEU A 56 -19.20 -41.64 -0.31
C LEU A 56 -17.69 -41.38 -0.15
N ALA A 57 -16.87 -42.43 -0.24
CA ALA A 57 -15.42 -42.29 -0.23
C ALA A 57 -14.89 -41.48 -1.43
N ASN A 58 -15.43 -41.69 -2.63
CA ASN A 58 -15.05 -40.91 -3.81
C ASN A 58 -15.44 -39.42 -3.70
N VAL A 59 -16.60 -39.10 -3.12
CA VAL A 59 -17.04 -37.71 -2.93
C VAL A 59 -16.21 -37.01 -1.85
N ASN A 60 -15.97 -37.67 -0.72
CA ASN A 60 -15.21 -37.11 0.39
C ASN A 60 -13.74 -36.85 0.03
N THR A 61 -13.10 -37.75 -0.70
CA THR A 61 -11.71 -37.56 -1.16
C THR A 61 -11.56 -36.40 -2.15
N LYS A 62 -12.61 -36.13 -2.95
CA LYS A 62 -12.69 -34.91 -3.77
C LYS A 62 -12.92 -33.66 -2.93
N PHE A 63 -13.73 -33.74 -1.89
CA PHE A 63 -13.93 -32.61 -0.96
C PHE A 63 -12.61 -32.23 -0.28
N VAL A 64 -11.84 -33.20 0.21
CA VAL A 64 -10.52 -32.99 0.81
C VAL A 64 -9.51 -32.41 -0.20
N TYR A 65 -9.54 -32.87 -1.46
CA TYR A 65 -8.73 -32.27 -2.53
C TYR A 65 -9.05 -30.78 -2.71
N VAL A 66 -10.35 -30.46 -2.82
CA VAL A 66 -10.81 -29.09 -3.00
C VAL A 66 -10.42 -28.20 -1.82
N GLU A 67 -10.61 -28.67 -0.58
CA GLU A 67 -10.21 -27.94 0.62
C GLU A 67 -8.71 -27.64 0.63
N ASN A 68 -7.86 -28.64 0.39
CA ASN A 68 -6.40 -28.46 0.38
C ASN A 68 -5.93 -27.57 -0.76
N PHE A 69 -6.56 -27.66 -1.93
CA PHE A 69 -6.29 -26.77 -3.05
C PHE A 69 -6.62 -25.32 -2.69
N PHE A 70 -7.79 -25.05 -2.13
CA PHE A 70 -8.16 -23.70 -1.69
C PHE A 70 -7.23 -23.21 -0.58
N LYS A 71 -6.94 -24.04 0.42
CA LYS A 71 -6.05 -23.69 1.53
C LYS A 71 -4.66 -23.29 1.02
N SER A 72 -4.05 -24.09 0.15
CA SER A 72 -2.73 -23.80 -0.40
C SER A 72 -2.73 -22.55 -1.28
N THR A 73 -3.73 -22.40 -2.15
CA THR A 73 -3.88 -21.23 -3.03
C THR A 73 -4.08 -19.94 -2.23
N ILE A 74 -4.98 -19.95 -1.24
CA ILE A 74 -5.24 -18.79 -0.39
C ILE A 74 -4.00 -18.44 0.44
N THR A 75 -3.32 -19.43 1.02
CA THR A 75 -2.10 -19.20 1.80
C THR A 75 -0.99 -18.61 0.92
N SER A 76 -0.81 -19.12 -0.30
CA SER A 76 0.15 -18.58 -1.25
C SER A 76 -0.17 -17.14 -1.62
N LEU A 77 -1.43 -16.87 -2.00
CA LEU A 77 -1.88 -15.53 -2.36
C LEU A 77 -1.71 -14.54 -1.19
N TYR A 78 -2.04 -14.97 0.02
CA TYR A 78 -1.86 -14.16 1.23
C TYR A 78 -0.40 -13.78 1.43
N ASN A 79 0.52 -14.75 1.35
CA ASN A 79 1.95 -14.50 1.47
C ASN A 79 2.47 -13.56 0.37
N ASP A 80 1.98 -13.72 -0.86
CA ASP A 80 2.33 -12.84 -1.98
C ASP A 80 1.86 -11.41 -1.72
N ILE A 81 0.63 -11.21 -1.24
CA ILE A 81 0.09 -9.88 -0.92
C ILE A 81 0.94 -9.21 0.17
N ILE A 82 1.26 -9.91 1.26
CA ILE A 82 2.08 -9.36 2.34
C ILE A 82 3.47 -8.96 1.83
N LYS A 83 4.08 -9.80 0.99
CA LYS A 83 5.38 -9.48 0.37
C LYS A 83 5.28 -8.24 -0.52
N LYS A 84 4.23 -8.14 -1.36
CA LYS A 84 4.01 -6.98 -2.22
C LYS A 84 3.76 -5.70 -1.44
N GLN A 85 3.07 -5.78 -0.31
CA GLN A 85 2.89 -4.64 0.58
C GLN A 85 4.24 -4.16 1.14
N CYS A 86 5.07 -5.07 1.66
CA CYS A 86 6.39 -4.72 2.18
C CYS A 86 7.29 -4.09 1.08
N ASP A 87 7.28 -4.67 -0.13
CA ASP A 87 8.03 -4.13 -1.27
C ASP A 87 7.55 -2.72 -1.66
N LEU A 88 6.24 -2.46 -1.60
CA LEU A 88 5.66 -1.16 -1.89
C LEU A 88 6.06 -0.13 -0.83
N GLU A 89 5.93 -0.48 0.45
CA GLU A 89 6.32 0.37 1.58
C GLU A 89 7.80 0.75 1.49
N ARG A 90 8.67 -0.20 1.15
CA ARG A 90 10.10 0.05 0.93
C ARG A 90 10.35 1.05 -0.20
N LYS A 91 9.63 0.93 -1.32
CA LYS A 91 9.73 1.88 -2.45
C LYS A 91 9.25 3.28 -2.06
N ILE A 92 8.14 3.36 -1.32
CA ILE A 92 7.62 4.64 -0.79
C ILE A 92 8.66 5.28 0.13
N LEU A 93 9.30 4.50 1.01
CA LEU A 93 10.34 5.02 1.90
C LEU A 93 11.53 5.57 1.10
N GLN A 94 11.99 4.88 0.05
CA GLN A 94 13.05 5.38 -0.82
C GLN A 94 12.68 6.68 -1.55
N GLN A 95 11.43 6.81 -2.00
CA GLN A 95 10.92 8.05 -2.60
C GLN A 95 10.89 9.19 -1.58
N LYS A 96 10.41 8.93 -0.36
CA LYS A 96 10.45 9.92 0.74
C LYS A 96 11.89 10.35 1.04
N LEU A 97 12.83 9.40 1.14
CA LEU A 97 14.24 9.73 1.35
C LEU A 97 14.83 10.57 0.22
N THR A 98 14.46 10.30 -1.03
CA THR A 98 14.89 11.13 -2.18
C THR A 98 14.41 12.58 -2.03
N LEU A 99 13.18 12.79 -1.53
CA LEU A 99 12.66 14.13 -1.22
C LEU A 99 13.48 14.83 -0.13
N ALA A 100 14.03 14.12 0.84
CA ALA A 100 14.85 14.76 1.88
C ALA A 100 16.11 15.45 1.31
N PHE A 101 16.61 15.00 0.16
CA PHE A 101 17.76 15.62 -0.51
C PHE A 101 17.34 16.75 -1.45
N SER A 102 16.20 16.64 -2.13
CA SER A 102 15.75 17.64 -3.11
C SER A 102 14.86 18.75 -2.52
N ASN A 103 13.98 18.41 -1.58
CA ASN A 103 13.08 19.32 -0.91
C ASN A 103 12.78 18.89 0.53
N ILE A 104 13.56 19.43 1.46
CA ILE A 104 13.45 19.11 2.89
C ILE A 104 12.09 19.52 3.49
N SER A 105 11.46 20.57 2.98
CA SER A 105 10.14 21.03 3.45
C SER A 105 9.04 20.03 3.10
N ASP A 106 9.06 19.49 1.87
CA ASP A 106 8.12 18.45 1.44
C ASP A 106 8.34 17.15 2.21
N PHE A 107 9.60 16.76 2.40
CA PHE A 107 9.94 15.62 3.26
C PHE A 107 9.39 15.78 4.67
N SER A 108 9.59 16.95 5.28
CA SER A 108 9.13 17.25 6.64
C SER A 108 7.62 17.16 6.77
N TYR A 109 6.89 17.70 5.79
CA TYR A 109 5.43 17.61 5.73
C TYR A 109 4.95 16.16 5.62
N LEU A 110 5.58 15.36 4.75
CA LEU A 110 5.19 13.96 4.53
C LEU A 110 5.55 13.04 5.68
N MET A 111 6.68 13.27 6.35
CA MET A 111 7.11 12.48 7.50
C MET A 111 6.40 12.90 8.79
N GLY A 112 6.06 14.18 8.92
CA GLY A 112 5.28 14.72 10.05
C GLY A 112 3.77 14.59 9.89
N GLU A 113 3.29 13.98 8.80
CA GLU A 113 1.86 13.80 8.49
C GLU A 113 1.05 15.11 8.47
N GLY A 114 1.69 16.23 8.12
CA GLY A 114 1.03 17.53 8.05
C GLY A 114 1.93 18.74 8.30
N PRO A 115 1.33 19.93 8.47
CA PRO A 115 2.06 21.15 8.78
C PRO A 115 2.61 21.16 10.22
N GLY A 116 3.58 22.03 10.49
CA GLY A 116 4.20 22.18 11.81
C GLY A 116 5.41 21.29 12.06
N PHE A 117 5.96 20.66 11.02
CA PHE A 117 7.22 19.92 11.10
C PHE A 117 8.26 20.52 10.16
N THR A 118 9.48 20.66 10.67
CA THR A 118 10.67 21.03 9.89
C THR A 118 11.69 19.91 10.00
N ALA A 119 12.68 19.89 9.12
CA ALA A 119 13.78 18.95 9.22
C ALA A 119 15.12 19.61 8.93
N VAL A 120 16.15 19.11 9.62
CA VAL A 120 17.53 19.55 9.46
C VAL A 120 18.38 18.34 9.13
N LYS A 121 19.09 18.40 8.01
CA LYS A 121 20.01 17.35 7.57
C LYS A 121 21.41 17.62 8.13
N THR A 122 21.99 16.62 8.79
CA THR A 122 23.38 16.64 9.28
C THR A 122 24.08 15.35 8.86
N GLY A 123 24.95 15.44 7.85
CA GLY A 123 25.54 14.24 7.22
C GLY A 123 24.45 13.38 6.59
N GLU A 124 24.39 12.10 6.98
CA GLU A 124 23.37 11.13 6.56
C GLU A 124 22.13 11.13 7.45
N ILE A 125 22.16 11.84 8.59
CA ILE A 125 21.06 11.90 9.54
C ILE A 125 20.14 13.08 9.19
N ILE A 126 18.84 12.86 9.26
CA ILE A 126 17.83 13.91 9.11
C ILE A 126 17.03 14.00 10.41
N TYR A 127 17.14 15.12 11.11
CA TYR A 127 16.39 15.40 12.32
C TYR A 127 15.03 15.99 11.95
N LEU A 128 13.95 15.26 12.23
CA LEU A 128 12.59 15.77 12.12
C LEU A 128 12.21 16.48 13.43
N ILE A 129 11.79 17.74 13.34
CA ILE A 129 11.54 18.62 14.47
C ILE A 129 10.11 19.13 14.41
N LYS A 130 9.34 18.91 15.48
CA LYS A 130 7.99 19.45 15.64
C LYS A 130 8.05 20.90 16.14
N CYS A 131 7.44 21.81 15.40
CA CYS A 131 7.36 23.23 15.74
C CYS A 131 6.23 23.50 16.73
N LYS A 132 6.40 24.53 17.57
CA LYS A 132 5.36 25.04 18.45
C LYS A 132 4.33 25.84 17.64
N LYS A 133 3.04 25.54 17.83
CA LYS A 133 1.95 26.33 17.23
C LYS A 133 1.91 27.72 17.86
N VAL A 134 1.85 28.76 17.02
CA VAL A 134 1.71 30.16 17.42
C VAL A 134 0.62 30.83 16.59
N ASN A 135 -0.07 31.79 17.18
CA ASN A 135 -1.05 32.60 16.47
C ASN A 135 -0.35 33.80 15.85
N VAL A 136 -0.69 34.11 14.60
CA VAL A 136 -0.11 35.21 13.83
C VAL A 136 -1.20 35.95 13.09
N GLU A 137 -0.95 37.21 12.78
CA GLU A 137 -1.87 38.05 12.00
C GLU A 137 -1.36 38.21 10.58
N ILE A 138 -2.23 38.18 9.57
CA ILE A 138 -1.80 38.35 8.18
C ILE A 138 -1.37 39.80 7.95
N SER A 139 -0.14 39.99 7.44
CA SER A 139 0.41 41.30 7.13
C SER A 139 0.14 41.66 5.68
N ARG A 140 -0.64 42.71 5.44
CA ARG A 140 -0.90 43.19 4.06
C ARG A 140 0.27 44.03 3.57
N LYS A 141 0.79 43.67 2.39
CA LYS A 141 1.89 44.38 1.72
C LYS A 141 1.46 44.73 0.30
N LYS A 142 2.01 45.83 -0.24
CA LYS A 142 1.77 46.25 -1.63
C LYS A 142 2.50 45.37 -2.65
N VAL A 143 3.55 44.68 -2.21
CA VAL A 143 4.33 43.71 -2.98
C VAL A 143 3.90 42.29 -2.63
N CYS A 144 4.00 41.37 -3.61
CA CYS A 144 3.57 39.98 -3.47
C CYS A 144 4.75 39.05 -3.14
N PHE A 145 4.45 37.97 -2.43
CA PHE A 145 5.42 36.96 -2.01
C PHE A 145 4.87 35.56 -2.26
N ASN A 146 5.75 34.58 -2.48
CA ASN A 146 5.35 33.16 -2.54
C ASN A 146 4.90 32.63 -1.17
N GLU A 147 5.48 33.15 -0.09
CA GLU A 147 5.13 32.85 1.30
C GLU A 147 4.17 33.90 1.85
N LEU A 148 3.34 33.54 2.83
CA LEU A 148 2.35 34.43 3.39
C LEU A 148 3.01 35.41 4.39
N PRO A 149 3.01 36.72 4.15
CA PRO A 149 3.55 37.67 5.12
C PRO A 149 2.65 37.74 6.34
N VAL A 150 3.22 37.60 7.53
CA VAL A 150 2.51 37.59 8.81
C VAL A 150 3.22 38.44 9.86
N LEU A 151 2.48 38.89 10.86
CA LEU A 151 2.97 39.60 12.03
C LEU A 151 2.92 38.66 13.23
N TYR A 152 4.07 38.53 13.90
CA TYR A 152 4.22 37.78 15.14
C TYR A 152 5.08 38.60 16.11
N ASN A 153 4.57 38.88 17.30
CA ASN A 153 5.25 39.71 18.31
C ASN A 153 5.75 41.06 17.74
N ASN A 154 4.91 41.78 16.99
CA ASN A 154 5.22 43.05 16.32
C ASN A 154 6.38 42.99 15.31
N LYS A 155 6.82 41.79 14.91
CA LYS A 155 7.83 41.58 13.87
C LYS A 155 7.19 40.87 12.68
N THR A 156 7.63 41.23 11.49
CA THR A 156 7.16 40.61 10.24
C THR A 156 7.94 39.33 9.97
N PHE A 157 7.21 38.26 9.66
CA PHE A 157 7.72 36.97 9.23
C PHE A 157 7.00 36.53 7.96
N SER A 158 7.51 35.48 7.33
CA SER A 158 6.92 34.85 6.16
C SER A 158 6.56 33.40 6.50
N MET A 159 5.30 33.02 6.32
CA MET A 159 4.82 31.67 6.60
C MET A 159 4.87 30.83 5.32
N ALA A 160 5.56 29.69 5.38
CA ALA A 160 5.69 28.77 4.26
C ALA A 160 4.32 28.16 3.87
N PRO A 161 3.95 28.08 2.57
CA PRO A 161 2.60 27.71 2.12
C PRO A 161 2.11 26.32 2.55
N LYS A 162 3.02 25.35 2.67
CA LYS A 162 2.66 23.93 2.92
C LYS A 162 2.93 23.48 4.34
N THR A 163 4.06 23.87 4.91
CA THR A 163 4.47 23.47 6.27
C THR A 163 3.96 24.43 7.35
N HIS A 164 3.52 25.64 6.97
CA HIS A 164 3.11 26.72 7.87
C HIS A 164 4.19 27.15 8.88
N ILE A 165 5.46 26.95 8.53
CA ILE A 165 6.60 27.37 9.34
C ILE A 165 6.88 28.84 9.10
N LEU A 166 7.11 29.59 10.19
CA LEU A 166 7.55 30.98 10.13
C LEU A 166 9.03 31.07 9.76
N GLN A 167 9.33 31.92 8.79
CA GLN A 167 10.65 32.22 8.27
C GLN A 167 10.88 33.73 8.36
N GLN A 168 12.15 34.13 8.42
CA GLN A 168 12.50 35.56 8.53
C GLN A 168 12.29 36.32 7.23
N PHE A 169 12.38 35.63 6.09
CA PHE A 169 12.32 36.23 4.76
C PHE A 169 11.36 35.46 3.87
N GLY A 170 10.78 36.15 2.90
CA GLY A 170 9.96 35.57 1.84
C GLY A 170 10.53 35.91 0.47
N THR A 171 10.17 35.11 -0.51
CA THR A 171 10.51 35.24 -1.92
C THR A 171 9.54 36.22 -2.58
N GLN A 172 10.02 37.42 -2.92
CA GLN A 172 9.20 38.40 -3.62
C GLN A 172 8.92 37.94 -5.06
N ILE A 173 7.70 38.16 -5.51
CA ILE A 173 7.24 37.85 -6.87
C ILE A 173 6.46 39.02 -7.48
N ASP A 174 6.30 38.99 -8.80
CA ASP A 174 5.37 39.86 -9.49
C ASP A 174 3.93 39.50 -9.14
N CYS A 175 3.14 40.52 -8.81
CA CYS A 175 1.74 40.32 -8.45
C CYS A 175 0.91 39.90 -9.67
N ASN A 176 0.39 38.68 -9.65
CA ASN A 176 -0.51 38.16 -10.67
C ASN A 176 -1.92 37.95 -10.08
N ILE A 177 -2.90 38.71 -10.55
CA ILE A 177 -4.29 38.63 -10.07
C ILE A 177 -4.99 37.35 -10.58
N LEU A 178 -4.58 36.82 -11.73
CA LEU A 178 -5.16 35.60 -12.31
C LEU A 178 -4.61 34.33 -11.65
N LEU A 179 -3.35 34.37 -11.22
CA LEU A 179 -2.64 33.25 -10.58
C LEU A 179 -1.99 33.71 -9.27
N PRO A 180 -2.78 34.08 -8.24
CA PRO A 180 -2.24 34.50 -6.97
C PRO A 180 -1.64 33.30 -6.21
N PRO A 181 -0.60 33.51 -5.38
CA PRO A 181 -0.17 32.52 -4.40
C PRO A 181 -1.34 32.09 -3.51
N GLY A 182 -1.63 30.79 -3.54
CA GLY A 182 -2.75 30.19 -2.83
C GLY A 182 -2.32 29.54 -1.52
N PHE A 183 -3.08 29.81 -0.46
CA PHE A 183 -2.84 29.27 0.88
C PHE A 183 -4.10 28.58 1.39
N ASN A 184 -3.93 27.41 1.99
CA ASN A 184 -5.01 26.71 2.68
C ASN A 184 -5.00 27.11 4.16
N LEU A 185 -5.94 27.95 4.55
CA LEU A 185 -6.10 28.42 5.92
C LEU A 185 -7.41 27.83 6.46
N ASP A 186 -7.29 26.94 7.45
CA ASP A 186 -8.42 26.28 8.11
C ASP A 186 -9.44 25.58 7.17
N GLY A 187 -8.97 25.06 6.02
CA GLY A 187 -9.77 24.30 5.06
C GLY A 187 -10.25 25.10 3.85
N ASP A 188 -10.08 26.42 3.90
CA ASP A 188 -10.44 27.35 2.84
C ASP A 188 -9.21 27.89 2.12
N TRP A 189 -9.38 28.12 0.81
CA TRP A 189 -8.28 28.55 -0.05
C TRP A 189 -8.34 30.05 -0.27
N PHE A 190 -7.25 30.73 0.07
CA PHE A 190 -7.12 32.18 -0.10
C PHE A 190 -5.97 32.49 -1.06
N GLY A 191 -6.24 33.36 -2.03
CA GLY A 191 -5.25 33.96 -2.91
C GLY A 191 -4.75 35.26 -2.32
N VAL A 192 -3.44 35.41 -2.21
CA VAL A 192 -2.83 36.60 -1.60
C VAL A 192 -2.12 37.42 -2.67
N VAL A 193 -2.85 38.41 -3.15
CA VAL A 193 -2.33 39.61 -3.82
C VAL A 193 -2.44 40.77 -2.81
N PRO A 194 -2.14 42.05 -3.12
CA PRO A 194 -2.19 43.12 -2.12
C PRO A 194 -3.51 43.18 -1.32
N ASN A 195 -4.60 42.64 -1.90
CA ASN A 195 -5.81 42.26 -1.18
C ASN A 195 -5.99 40.73 -1.15
N ILE A 196 -6.39 40.21 0.00
CA ILE A 196 -6.74 38.79 0.18
C ILE A 196 -8.08 38.53 -0.51
N GLN A 197 -8.14 37.46 -1.31
CA GLN A 197 -9.36 37.05 -2.01
C GLN A 197 -9.57 35.55 -1.81
N GLU A 198 -10.82 35.13 -1.61
CA GLU A 198 -11.14 33.71 -1.54
C GLU A 198 -11.02 33.09 -2.95
N ILE A 199 -10.26 32.00 -3.07
CA ILE A 199 -10.19 31.24 -4.32
C ILE A 199 -11.40 30.31 -4.33
N LYS A 200 -12.47 30.73 -5.01
CA LYS A 200 -13.66 29.89 -5.22
C LYS A 200 -13.21 28.55 -5.82
N LYS A 201 -13.51 27.45 -5.13
CA LYS A 201 -13.26 26.08 -5.60
C LYS A 201 -13.93 25.93 -6.98
N HIS A 202 -13.14 25.93 -8.05
CA HIS A 202 -13.68 25.62 -9.37
C HIS A 202 -14.19 24.17 -9.31
N LYS A 203 -15.47 23.94 -9.60
CA LYS A 203 -16.04 22.59 -9.69
C LYS A 203 -15.23 21.79 -10.70
N SER A 204 -14.45 20.81 -10.22
CA SER A 204 -13.68 19.83 -10.98
C SER A 204 -13.10 20.34 -12.31
N SER A 205 -11.88 20.89 -12.28
CA SER A 205 -11.07 20.93 -13.50
C SER A 205 -10.65 19.49 -13.81
N SER A 206 -11.51 18.78 -14.54
CA SER A 206 -11.14 17.55 -15.25
C SER A 206 -9.88 17.88 -16.04
N SER A 207 -8.75 17.37 -15.59
CA SER A 207 -7.44 17.64 -16.18
C SER A 207 -7.31 16.89 -17.51
N LYS A 208 -8.02 17.35 -18.55
CA LYS A 208 -7.67 17.05 -19.94
C LYS A 208 -6.45 17.90 -20.27
N ILE A 209 -5.28 17.29 -20.18
CA ILE A 209 -4.03 17.90 -20.65
C ILE A 209 -4.13 18.02 -22.17
N VAL A 210 -4.41 19.23 -22.66
CA VAL A 210 -4.23 19.57 -24.07
C VAL A 210 -2.80 20.10 -24.21
N LEU A 211 -1.91 19.25 -24.73
CA LEU A 211 -0.54 19.63 -25.08
C LEU A 211 -0.57 20.40 -26.41
N ASN A 212 -0.29 21.70 -26.38
CA ASN A 212 -0.02 22.47 -27.60
C ASN A 212 1.50 22.53 -27.83
N GLN A 213 1.96 21.90 -28.91
CA GLN A 213 3.35 22.02 -29.40
C GLN A 213 3.56 23.40 -30.04
N LYS A 214 4.69 24.05 -29.74
CA LYS A 214 5.20 25.20 -30.52
C LYS A 214 5.43 24.76 -31.97
N LYS A 215 4.76 25.39 -32.93
CA LYS A 215 5.20 25.37 -34.33
C LYS A 215 6.59 26.01 -34.40
N LYS A 216 7.56 25.27 -34.94
CA LYS A 216 8.85 25.82 -35.38
C LYS A 216 8.63 26.82 -36.51
#